data_AF-A0A497DWT5-F1
#
_entry.id   AF-A0A497DWT5-F1
#
_cell.length_a   1.000
_cell.length_b   1.000
_cell.length_c   1.000
_cell.angle_alpha   90.00
_cell.angle_beta   90.00
_cell.angle_gamma   90.00
#
_symmetry.space_group_name_H-M   'P 1'
#
loop_
_entity.id
_entity.type
_entity.pdbx_description
1 polymer ?
#
loop_
_entity_poly.entity_id
_entity_poly.type
_entity_poly.pdbx_seq_one_letter_code
_entity_poly.pdbx_strand_id
1 'polypeptide(L)' 'MWLKKKKTKWGLILMGGGARGLAHIGVLHVFTQNNLIPDVIVGTSMGAIVGGFYAYGLSPTELKKIATQFHLT' A
#
# COMPACT_ATOMS: atom_id res chain seq x y z
N MET A 1 23.53 1.87 -30.01
CA MET A 1 23.34 1.53 -28.58
C MET A 1 22.03 2.16 -28.12
N TRP A 2 21.00 1.36 -27.84
CA TRP A 2 19.70 1.88 -27.40
C TRP A 2 19.75 2.16 -25.89
N LEU A 3 19.51 3.40 -25.48
CA LEU A 3 19.44 3.78 -24.06
C LEU A 3 18.17 3.19 -23.44
N LYS A 4 18.31 2.27 -22.48
CA LYS A 4 17.20 1.79 -21.65
C LYS A 4 16.60 3.00 -20.91
N LYS A 5 15.32 3.29 -21.16
CA LYS A 5 14.58 4.35 -20.45
C LYS A 5 14.59 4.03 -18.96
N LYS A 6 15.13 4.94 -18.15
CA LYS A 6 15.26 4.77 -16.70
C LYS A 6 13.86 4.65 -16.09
N LYS A 7 13.62 3.62 -15.27
CA LYS A 7 12.36 3.46 -14.52
C LYS A 7 12.18 4.70 -13.64
N THR A 8 11.07 5.43 -13.80
CA THR A 8 10.73 6.56 -12.94
C THR A 8 10.44 6.03 -11.54
N LYS A 9 11.19 6.51 -10.55
CA LYS A 9 10.93 6.20 -9.15
C LYS A 9 9.81 7.09 -8.62
N TRP A 10 8.94 6.54 -7.80
CA TRP A 10 7.87 7.31 -7.17
C TRP A 10 7.55 6.79 -5.77
N GLY A 11 6.97 7.67 -4.95
CA GLY A 11 6.58 7.38 -3.57
C GLY A 11 5.08 7.49 -3.36
N LEU A 12 4.56 6.62 -2.49
CA LEU A 12 3.17 6.65 -2.05
C LEU A 12 3.07 7.17 -0.61
N ILE A 13 2.21 8.16 -0.39
CA ILE A 13 1.98 8.76 0.93
C ILE A 13 0.60 8.35 1.42
N LEU A 14 0.55 7.66 2.56
CA LEU A 14 -0.67 7.15 3.18
C LEU A 14 -0.95 7.89 4.48
N MET A 15 -1.96 8.78 4.46
CA MET A 15 -2.36 9.54 5.64
C MET A 15 -3.04 8.67 6.70
N GLY A 16 -3.10 9.19 7.93
CA GLY A 16 -3.89 8.59 9.02
C GLY A 16 -5.40 8.71 8.80
N GLY A 17 -6.19 8.06 9.64
CA GLY A 17 -7.65 8.10 9.54
C GLY A 17 -8.42 7.10 10.43
N GLY A 18 -7.76 6.51 11.44
CA GLY A 18 -8.35 5.43 12.24
C GLY A 18 -8.83 4.27 11.37
N ALA A 19 -9.99 3.70 11.69
CA ALA A 19 -10.59 2.61 10.92
C ALA A 19 -10.84 2.95 9.44
N ARG A 20 -11.12 4.22 9.10
CA ARG A 20 -11.31 4.66 7.70
C ARG A 20 -10.03 4.53 6.87
N GLY A 21 -8.87 4.52 7.51
CA GLY A 21 -7.58 4.30 6.85
C GLY A 21 -7.45 2.91 6.21
N LEU A 22 -8.33 1.96 6.51
CA LEU A 22 -8.39 0.68 5.80
C LEU A 22 -8.75 0.83 4.32
N ALA A 23 -9.33 1.96 3.91
CA ALA A 23 -9.56 2.28 2.51
C ALA A 23 -8.27 2.25 1.67
N HIS A 24 -7.10 2.49 2.29
CA HIS A 24 -5.79 2.36 1.65
C HIS A 24 -5.54 0.95 1.09
N ILE A 25 -6.10 -0.10 1.70
CA ILE A 25 -5.99 -1.49 1.20
C ILE A 25 -6.62 -1.60 -0.19
N GLY A 26 -7.74 -0.92 -0.44
CA GLY A 26 -8.39 -0.87 -1.76
C GLY A 26 -7.52 -0.17 -2.81
N VAL A 27 -6.87 0.94 -2.46
CA VAL A 27 -5.92 1.63 -3.34
C VAL A 27 -4.75 0.72 -3.71
N LEU A 28 -4.15 0.06 -2.71
CA LEU A 28 -3.05 -0.88 -2.91
C LEU A 28 -3.46 -2.09 -3.75
N HIS A 29 -4.71 -2.55 -3.63
CA HIS A 29 -5.26 -3.59 -4.49
C HIS A 29 -5.25 -3.15 -5.96
N VAL A 30 -5.79 -1.98 -6.28
CA VAL A 30 -5.80 -1.44 -7.66
C VAL A 30 -4.38 -1.24 -8.18
N PHE A 31 -3.47 -0.72 -7.37
CA PHE A 31 -2.07 -0.54 -7.74
C PHE A 31 -1.40 -1.86 -8.09
N THR A 32 -1.58 -2.88 -7.24
CA THR A 32 -1.02 -4.22 -7.46
C THR A 32 -1.56 -4.85 -8.74
N GLN A 33 -2.87 -4.74 -9.00
CA GLN A 33 -3.49 -5.26 -10.24
C GLN A 33 -2.93 -4.58 -11.51
N ASN A 34 -2.48 -3.33 -11.41
CA ASN A 34 -1.94 -2.56 -12.54
C ASN A 34 -0.40 -2.57 -12.60
N ASN A 35 0.27 -3.42 -11.81
CA ASN A 35 1.74 -3.44 -11.67
C ASN A 35 2.35 -2.07 -11.29
N LEU A 36 1.61 -1.24 -10.57
CA LEU A 36 2.05 0.06 -10.06
C LEU A 36 2.62 -0.10 -8.66
N ILE A 37 3.86 -0.56 -8.56
CA ILE A 37 4.53 -0.75 -7.27
C ILE A 37 5.35 0.50 -6.92
N PRO A 38 5.06 1.18 -5.79
CA PRO A 38 5.84 2.33 -5.32
C PRO A 38 7.23 1.89 -4.85
N ASP A 39 8.24 2.74 -5.03
CA ASP A 39 9.60 2.47 -4.55
C ASP A 39 9.79 2.89 -3.09
N VAL A 40 8.93 3.78 -2.57
CA VAL A 40 8.90 4.18 -1.16
C VAL A 40 7.46 4.38 -0.70
N ILE A 41 7.19 4.01 0.54
CA ILE A 41 5.90 4.27 1.20
C ILE A 41 6.18 5.08 2.46
N VAL A 42 5.44 6.18 2.61
CA VAL A 42 5.44 7.00 3.82
C VAL A 42 4.05 6.93 4.41
N GLY A 43 3.92 6.58 5.69
CA GLY A 43 2.63 6.40 6.32
C GLY A 43 2.53 7.11 7.68
N THR A 44 1.33 7.52 8.06
CA THR A 44 1.03 8.04 9.41
C THR A 44 -0.15 7.27 10.02
N SER A 45 -0.05 6.87 11.30
CA SER A 45 -1.11 6.14 12.00
C SER A 45 -1.60 4.91 11.20
N MET A 46 -2.89 4.80 10.87
CA MET A 46 -3.41 3.69 10.06
C MET A 46 -2.72 3.56 8.69
N GLY A 47 -2.32 4.67 8.07
CA GLY A 47 -1.54 4.65 6.84
C GLY A 47 -0.14 4.05 7.03
N ALA A 48 0.48 4.22 8.20
CA ALA A 48 1.74 3.57 8.56
C ALA A 48 1.57 2.07 8.77
N ILE A 49 0.47 1.64 9.41
CA ILE A 49 0.15 0.23 9.63
C ILE A 49 -0.05 -0.48 8.28
N VAL A 50 -0.98 0.02 7.46
CA VAL A 50 -1.30 -0.57 6.15
C VAL A 50 -0.08 -0.51 5.21
N GLY A 51 0.56 0.66 5.12
CA GLY A 51 1.74 0.86 4.26
C GLY A 51 2.95 0.04 4.68
N GLY A 52 3.19 -0.09 5.99
CA GLY A 52 4.30 -0.88 6.53
C GLY A 52 4.14 -2.37 6.25
N PHE A 53 2.93 -2.92 6.45
CA PHE A 53 2.66 -4.31 6.12
C PHE A 53 2.71 -4.59 4.62
N TYR A 54 2.24 -3.66 3.78
CA TYR A 54 2.39 -3.80 2.33
C TYR A 54 3.87 -3.75 1.91
N ALA A 55 4.65 -2.83 2.48
CA ALA A 55 6.10 -2.75 2.24
C ALA A 55 6.86 -4.00 2.72
N TYR A 56 6.37 -4.66 3.78
CA TYR A 56 6.88 -5.96 4.25
C TYR A 56 6.61 -7.10 3.25
N GLY A 57 5.68 -6.90 2.31
CA GLY A 57 5.35 -7.85 1.25
C GLY A 57 3.99 -8.52 1.39
N LEU A 58 3.14 -8.10 2.34
CA LEU A 58 1.79 -8.62 2.42
C LEU A 58 0.94 -8.12 1.24
N SER A 59 0.23 -9.03 0.61
CA SER A 59 -0.72 -8.71 -0.44
C SER A 59 -1.92 -7.93 0.12
N PRO A 60 -2.61 -7.11 -0.70
CA PRO A 60 -3.84 -6.45 -0.30
C PRO A 60 -4.93 -7.41 0.21
N THR A 61 -4.94 -8.65 -0.30
CA THR A 61 -5.85 -9.70 0.17
C THR A 61 -5.53 -10.16 1.59
N GLU A 62 -4.25 -10.31 1.92
CA GLU A 62 -3.80 -10.66 3.28
C GLU A 62 -4.07 -9.51 4.26
N LEU A 63 -3.81 -8.27 3.84
CA LEU A 63 -4.15 -7.07 4.63
C LEU A 63 -5.65 -7.00 4.96
N LYS A 64 -6.51 -7.31 3.99
CA LYS A 64 -7.96 -7.36 4.21
C LYS A 64 -8.35 -8.44 5.21
N LYS A 65 -7.74 -9.64 5.13
CA LYS A 65 -8.00 -10.73 6.10
C LYS A 65 -7.61 -10.31 7.52
N ILE A 66 -6.44 -9.69 7.68
CA ILE A 66 -5.98 -9.14 8.95
C ILE A 66 -6.99 -8.12 9.48
N ALA A 67 -7.41 -7.17 8.66
CA ALA A 67 -8.38 -6.14 9.05
C ALA A 67 -9.71 -6.73 9.56
N THR A 68 -10.23 -7.76 8.88
CA THR A 68 -11.44 -8.47 9.32
C THR A 68 -11.21 -9.27 10.61
N GLN A 69 -10.06 -9.94 10.77
CA GLN A 69 -9.74 -10.69 11.99
C GLN A 69 -9.68 -9.81 13.24
N PHE A 70 -9.20 -8.57 13.09
CA PHE A 70 -9.15 -7.59 14.18
C PHE A 70 -10.45 -6.77 14.34
N HIS A 71 -11.53 -7.12 13.63
CA HIS A 71 -12.82 -6.43 13.69
C HIS A 71 -12.71 -4.92 13.38
N LEU A 72 -11.84 -4.56 12.44
CA LEU A 72 -11.61 -3.17 12.04
C LEU A 72 -12.51 -2.74 10.86
N THR A 73 -13.16 -3.71 10.20
CA THR A 73 -14.03 -3.53 9.02
C THR A 73 -15.50 -3.64 9.36
#